data_AF-A0A450RWY5-F1
#
_entry.id   AF-A0A450RWY5-F1
#
_cell.length_a   1.000
_cell.length_b   1.000
_cell.length_c   1.000
_cell.angle_alpha   90.00
_cell.angle_beta   90.00
_cell.angle_gamma   90.00
#
_symmetry.space_group_name_H-M   'P 1'
#
loop_
_entity.id
_entity.type
_entity.pdbx_description
1 polymer ?
#
loop_
_entity_poly.entity_id
_entity_poly.type
_entity_poly.pdbx_seq_one_letter_code
_entity_poly.pdbx_strand_id
1 'polypeptide(L)'
;MVVRYNPHGMSIYDSDQRKIEQARRKLRSDAKKDGYTPSKRALYLAGWVMIFSSVPPAVLPTDTIAALYRVRWQVELVIKRMKSLLDIDKLRAREGSALAELYLHGKLLYTWVLEKRARQRCGEDWNRLDQSRRATPWRIWKLLRQELAVAIDGVSHWDLSRWQDCLHVLQERPQRRKLQTLPNQANGLSNI
;
A
#
# COMPACT_ATOMS: atom_id res chain seq x y z
N MET A 1 0.57 -30.57 -0.69
CA MET A 1 1.31 -31.05 0.50
C MET A 1 1.16 -30.06 1.65
N VAL A 2 1.01 -30.56 2.89
CA VAL A 2 1.04 -29.71 4.10
C VAL A 2 2.46 -29.68 4.63
N VAL A 3 3.14 -28.56 4.44
CA VAL A 3 4.43 -28.28 5.07
C VAL A 3 4.12 -27.82 6.49
N ARG A 4 4.42 -28.70 7.47
CA ARG A 4 4.38 -28.35 8.89
C ARG A 4 5.70 -27.67 9.22
N TYR A 5 5.69 -26.36 9.19
CA TYR A 5 6.83 -25.59 9.62
C TYR A 5 6.65 -25.23 11.08
N ASN A 6 7.45 -25.84 11.93
CA ASN A 6 7.72 -25.24 13.22
C ASN A 6 8.76 -24.15 12.98
N PRO A 7 8.45 -22.84 13.12
CA PRO A 7 9.47 -21.79 13.10
C PRO A 7 10.58 -21.99 14.14
N HIS A 8 10.41 -22.98 15.01
CA HIS A 8 11.22 -23.35 16.15
C HIS A 8 11.56 -24.85 16.18
N GLY A 9 11.78 -25.47 15.01
CA GLY A 9 12.08 -26.91 14.89
C GLY A 9 13.00 -27.43 16.01
N MET A 10 12.53 -28.41 16.80
CA MET A 10 13.21 -28.99 17.99
C MET A 10 14.04 -27.95 18.79
N SER A 11 13.49 -26.76 19.04
CA SER A 11 14.28 -25.66 19.59
C SER A 11 14.60 -25.88 21.06
N ILE A 12 15.90 -25.97 21.33
CA ILE A 12 16.54 -26.05 22.66
C ILE A 12 16.47 -24.66 23.37
N TYR A 13 15.91 -23.62 22.72
CA TYR A 13 15.91 -22.23 23.19
C TYR A 13 14.56 -21.74 23.77
N ASP A 14 14.62 -21.10 24.94
CA ASP A 14 13.47 -20.57 25.73
C ASP A 14 12.60 -19.53 24.97
N SER A 15 13.18 -18.74 24.06
CA SER A 15 12.46 -17.72 23.28
C SER A 15 11.32 -18.28 22.42
N ASP A 16 11.46 -19.53 22.02
CA ASP A 16 10.56 -20.20 21.10
C ASP A 16 9.38 -20.83 21.82
N GLN A 17 9.62 -21.37 23.01
CA GLN A 17 8.57 -21.85 23.92
C GLN A 17 7.65 -20.70 24.35
N ARG A 18 8.22 -19.51 24.62
CA ARG A 18 7.44 -18.30 24.95
C ARG A 18 6.48 -17.90 23.83
N LYS A 19 6.91 -17.98 22.55
CA LYS A 19 6.05 -17.65 21.40
C LYS A 19 4.92 -18.66 21.20
N ILE A 20 5.21 -19.94 21.39
CA ILE A 20 4.19 -21.01 21.33
C ILE A 20 3.15 -20.81 22.42
N GLU A 21 3.57 -20.51 23.65
CA GLU A 21 2.64 -20.29 24.76
C GLU A 21 1.83 -19.00 24.58
N GLN A 22 2.43 -17.94 24.03
CA GLN A 22 1.69 -16.74 23.63
C GLN A 22 0.61 -17.04 22.59
N ALA A 23 0.91 -17.83 21.57
CA ALA A 23 -0.06 -18.23 20.56
C ALA A 23 -1.22 -19.05 21.16
N ARG A 24 -0.92 -19.99 22.06
CA ARG A 24 -1.94 -20.76 22.82
C ARG A 24 -2.78 -19.86 23.71
N ARG A 25 -2.16 -18.91 24.42
CA ARG A 25 -2.86 -17.93 25.26
C ARG A 25 -3.80 -17.06 24.44
N LYS A 26 -3.35 -16.60 23.26
CA LYS A 26 -4.17 -15.83 22.33
C LYS A 26 -5.37 -16.65 21.86
N LEU A 27 -5.17 -17.90 21.44
CA LEU A 27 -6.26 -18.79 21.05
C LEU A 27 -7.29 -19.00 22.18
N ARG A 28 -6.83 -19.20 23.42
CA ARG A 28 -7.72 -19.30 24.59
C ARG A 28 -8.51 -18.00 24.82
N SER A 29 -7.87 -16.85 24.66
CA SER A 29 -8.52 -15.55 24.82
C SER A 29 -9.57 -15.30 23.75
N ASP A 30 -9.28 -15.62 22.49
CA ASP A 30 -10.20 -15.42 21.38
C ASP A 30 -11.39 -16.37 21.51
N ALA A 31 -11.14 -17.65 21.84
CA ALA A 31 -12.20 -18.61 22.09
C ALA A 31 -13.11 -18.24 23.28
N LYS A 32 -12.54 -17.64 24.34
CA LYS A 32 -13.33 -17.11 25.45
C LYS A 32 -14.26 -15.98 25.01
N LYS A 33 -13.80 -15.09 24.13
CA LYS A 33 -14.64 -14.01 23.56
C LYS A 33 -15.74 -14.55 22.67
N ASP A 34 -15.43 -15.60 21.91
CA ASP A 34 -16.35 -16.23 20.95
C ASP A 34 -17.24 -17.32 21.59
N GLY A 35 -17.14 -17.54 22.91
CA GLY A 35 -18.03 -18.44 23.66
C GLY A 35 -17.77 -19.93 23.48
N TYR A 36 -16.58 -20.35 23.05
CA TYR A 36 -16.23 -21.77 22.88
C TYR A 36 -14.94 -22.17 23.60
N THR A 37 -14.76 -23.48 23.79
CA THR A 37 -13.53 -24.04 24.38
C THR A 37 -12.64 -24.62 23.27
N PRO A 38 -11.37 -24.19 23.13
CA PRO A 38 -10.45 -24.76 22.15
C PRO A 38 -10.22 -26.25 22.39
N SER A 39 -10.30 -27.05 21.32
CA SER A 39 -9.95 -28.47 21.40
C SER A 39 -8.45 -28.67 21.68
N LYS A 40 -8.09 -29.83 22.24
CA LYS A 40 -6.68 -30.22 22.43
C LYS A 40 -5.89 -30.13 21.11
N ARG A 41 -6.52 -30.50 19.99
CA ARG A 41 -5.93 -30.42 18.64
C ARG A 41 -5.70 -28.98 18.21
N ALA A 42 -6.62 -28.07 18.48
CA ALA A 42 -6.46 -26.65 18.18
C ALA A 42 -5.32 -26.03 19.00
N LEU A 43 -5.23 -26.33 20.30
CA LEU A 43 -4.13 -25.88 21.16
C LEU A 43 -2.77 -26.46 20.75
N TYR A 44 -2.75 -27.71 20.30
CA TYR A 44 -1.56 -28.31 19.73
C TYR A 44 -1.12 -27.57 18.46
N LEU A 45 -2.05 -27.33 17.52
CA LEU A 45 -1.78 -26.64 16.26
C LEU A 45 -1.46 -25.15 16.43
N ALA A 46 -1.89 -24.50 17.52
CA ALA A 46 -1.62 -23.10 17.80
C ALA A 46 -0.11 -22.78 17.87
N GLY A 47 0.75 -23.77 18.14
CA GLY A 47 2.20 -23.61 18.12
C GLY A 47 2.85 -23.72 16.73
N TRP A 48 2.08 -23.96 15.67
CA TRP A 48 2.61 -24.30 14.34
C TRP A 48 2.17 -23.29 13.30
N VAL A 49 3.02 -23.08 12.29
CA VAL A 49 2.62 -22.43 11.04
C VAL A 49 2.44 -23.51 9.98
N MET A 50 1.20 -23.66 9.50
CA MET A 50 0.88 -24.61 8.44
C MET A 50 0.96 -23.90 7.09
N ILE A 51 1.83 -24.39 6.20
CA ILE A 51 1.95 -23.88 4.84
C ILE A 51 1.49 -24.98 3.88
N PHE A 52 0.51 -24.66 3.05
CA PHE A 52 0.03 -25.58 2.02
C PHE A 52 0.70 -25.22 0.70
N SER A 53 1.41 -26.17 0.12
CA SER A 53 2.13 -25.98 -1.15
C SER A 53 1.81 -27.10 -2.12
N SER A 54 1.65 -26.76 -3.40
CA SER A 54 1.59 -27.72 -4.51
C SER A 54 2.99 -28.19 -4.92
N VAL A 55 4.06 -27.52 -4.48
CA VAL A 55 5.44 -27.87 -4.80
C VAL A 55 5.92 -29.03 -3.91
N PRO A 56 6.49 -30.11 -4.48
CA PRO A 56 7.06 -31.19 -3.71
C PRO A 56 8.31 -30.76 -2.91
N PRO A 57 8.57 -31.36 -1.73
CA PRO A 57 9.72 -31.02 -0.89
C PRO A 57 11.06 -31.43 -1.52
N ALA A 58 11.03 -32.41 -2.44
CA ALA A 58 12.18 -32.78 -3.25
C ALA A 58 12.63 -31.65 -4.20
N VAL A 59 11.70 -30.78 -4.62
CA VAL A 59 11.98 -29.61 -5.47
C VAL A 59 12.32 -28.40 -4.61
N LEU A 60 11.57 -28.17 -3.53
CA LEU A 60 11.75 -27.02 -2.66
C LEU A 60 11.67 -27.45 -1.19
N PRO A 61 12.79 -27.45 -0.46
CA PRO A 61 12.81 -27.87 0.93
C PRO A 61 11.84 -27.06 1.80
N THR A 62 11.30 -27.72 2.83
CA THR A 62 10.35 -27.15 3.80
C THR A 62 10.82 -25.81 4.38
N ASP A 63 12.10 -25.72 4.76
CA ASP A 63 12.64 -24.49 5.36
C ASP A 63 12.71 -23.34 4.36
N THR A 64 12.99 -23.64 3.09
CA THR A 64 12.96 -22.66 2.00
C THR A 64 11.54 -22.18 1.73
N ILE A 65 10.56 -23.09 1.69
CA ILE A 65 9.14 -22.72 1.57
C ILE A 65 8.73 -21.80 2.71
N ALA A 66 9.16 -22.11 3.93
CA ALA A 66 8.86 -21.29 5.10
C ALA A 66 9.50 -19.90 5.03
N ALA A 67 10.77 -19.81 4.61
CA ALA A 67 11.44 -18.53 4.39
C ALA A 67 10.76 -17.69 3.30
N LEU A 68 10.36 -18.31 2.19
CA LEU A 68 9.59 -17.64 1.13
C LEU A 68 8.22 -17.17 1.61
N TYR A 69 7.52 -17.99 2.40
CA TYR A 69 6.24 -17.58 2.97
C TYR A 69 6.38 -16.37 3.90
N ARG A 70 7.51 -16.25 4.63
CA ARG A 70 7.82 -15.04 5.41
C ARG A 70 8.02 -13.83 4.51
N VAL A 71 8.38 -13.94 3.23
CA VAL A 71 8.55 -12.78 2.35
C VAL A 71 7.21 -12.17 1.92
N ARG A 72 6.08 -12.87 2.10
CA ARG A 72 4.73 -12.42 1.73
C ARG A 72 4.38 -11.01 2.24
N TRP A 73 4.85 -10.61 3.43
CA TRP A 73 4.59 -9.26 3.96
C TRP A 73 5.20 -8.14 3.10
N GLN A 74 6.21 -8.42 2.26
CA GLN A 74 6.74 -7.44 1.31
C GLN A 74 5.69 -7.04 0.27
N VAL A 75 4.84 -7.98 -0.16
CA VAL A 75 3.71 -7.69 -1.05
C VAL A 75 2.70 -6.78 -0.36
N GLU A 76 2.37 -7.07 0.90
CA GLU A 76 1.50 -6.21 1.71
C GLU A 76 2.07 -4.79 1.85
N LEU A 77 3.39 -4.65 2.06
CA LEU A 77 4.02 -3.35 2.11
C LEU A 77 3.92 -2.59 0.79
N VAL A 78 4.09 -3.25 -0.35
CA VAL A 78 3.93 -2.62 -1.66
C VAL A 78 2.51 -2.12 -1.83
N ILE A 79 1.50 -2.94 -1.50
CA ILE A 79 0.08 -2.53 -1.54
C ILE A 79 -0.17 -1.36 -0.58
N LYS A 80 0.36 -1.43 0.64
CA LYS A 80 0.23 -0.36 1.64
C LYS A 80 0.87 0.94 1.15
N ARG A 81 2.01 0.85 0.46
CA ARG A 81 2.68 2.00 -0.17
C ARG A 81 1.83 2.59 -1.29
N MET A 82 1.25 1.76 -2.16
CA MET A 82 0.33 2.21 -3.21
C MET A 82 -0.90 2.91 -2.62
N LYS A 83 -1.53 2.35 -1.58
CA LYS A 83 -2.65 2.99 -0.88
C LYS A 83 -2.25 4.33 -0.25
N SER A 84 -1.15 4.34 0.51
CA SER A 84 -0.73 5.55 1.24
C SER A 84 -0.18 6.68 0.37
N LEU A 85 0.52 6.36 -0.73
CA LEU A 85 1.16 7.37 -1.58
C LEU A 85 0.38 7.68 -2.85
N LEU A 86 -0.41 6.74 -3.37
CA LEU A 86 -1.08 6.86 -4.67
C LEU A 86 -2.62 6.81 -4.55
N ASP A 87 -3.12 6.62 -3.32
CA ASP A 87 -4.55 6.54 -3.01
C ASP A 87 -5.27 5.52 -3.90
N ILE A 88 -4.64 4.38 -4.21
CA ILE A 88 -5.18 3.40 -5.18
C ILE A 88 -6.54 2.84 -4.77
N ASP A 89 -6.85 2.88 -3.48
CA ASP A 89 -8.12 2.51 -2.85
C ASP A 89 -9.16 3.64 -2.83
N LYS A 90 -8.82 4.85 -3.27
CA LYS A 90 -9.73 5.99 -3.36
C LYS A 90 -10.02 6.33 -4.82
N LEU A 91 -10.96 5.61 -5.41
CA LEU A 91 -11.44 5.83 -6.77
C LEU A 91 -12.71 6.70 -6.71
N ARG A 92 -12.75 7.79 -7.48
CA ARG A 92 -13.96 8.63 -7.64
C ARG A 92 -14.87 8.06 -8.73
N ALA A 93 -15.24 6.78 -8.58
CA ALA A 93 -16.05 6.06 -9.54
C ALA A 93 -16.88 4.97 -8.84
N ARG A 94 -18.02 4.60 -9.43
CA ARG A 94 -18.85 3.50 -8.91
C ARG A 94 -18.13 2.17 -9.14
N GLU A 95 -18.23 1.28 -8.17
CA GLU A 95 -17.72 -0.09 -8.29
C GLU A 95 -18.28 -0.78 -9.54
N GLY A 96 -17.41 -1.50 -10.26
CA GLY A 96 -17.77 -2.19 -11.50
C GLY A 96 -18.02 -1.30 -12.73
N SER A 97 -17.81 0.02 -12.63
CA SER A 97 -17.93 0.92 -13.79
C SER A 97 -16.64 0.95 -14.63
N ALA A 98 -16.78 1.17 -15.94
CA ALA A 98 -15.64 1.40 -16.83
C ALA A 98 -14.74 2.58 -16.37
N LEU A 99 -15.34 3.58 -15.71
CA LEU A 99 -14.58 4.67 -15.11
C LEU A 99 -13.68 4.19 -13.95
N ALA A 100 -14.18 3.28 -13.11
CA ALA A 100 -13.37 2.70 -12.03
C ALA A 100 -12.20 1.88 -12.58
N GLU A 101 -12.44 1.11 -13.64
CA GLU A 101 -11.36 0.41 -14.36
C GLU A 101 -10.34 1.39 -14.91
N LEU A 102 -10.76 2.45 -15.59
CA LEU A 102 -9.85 3.46 -16.12
C LEU A 102 -8.99 4.10 -15.02
N TYR A 103 -9.58 4.49 -13.89
CA TYR A 103 -8.82 5.01 -12.75
C TYR A 103 -7.82 3.99 -12.22
N LEU A 104 -8.22 2.71 -12.08
CA LEU A 104 -7.36 1.66 -11.58
C LEU A 104 -6.16 1.44 -12.51
N HIS A 105 -6.41 1.30 -13.82
CA HIS A 105 -5.35 1.15 -14.82
C HIS A 105 -4.41 2.37 -14.84
N GLY A 106 -4.95 3.59 -14.78
CA GLY A 106 -4.14 4.82 -14.71
C GLY A 106 -3.24 4.83 -13.46
N LYS A 107 -3.76 4.43 -12.31
CA LYS A 107 -2.97 4.36 -11.07
C LYS A 107 -1.93 3.23 -11.11
N LEU A 108 -2.25 2.07 -11.68
CA LEU A 108 -1.29 0.97 -11.87
C LEU A 108 -0.18 1.37 -12.84
N LEU A 109 -0.51 2.04 -13.94
CA LEU A 109 0.47 2.60 -14.88
C LEU A 109 1.37 3.61 -14.18
N TYR A 110 0.79 4.56 -13.43
CA TYR A 110 1.56 5.54 -12.65
C TYR A 110 2.50 4.87 -11.65
N THR A 111 2.02 3.82 -10.99
CA THR A 111 2.82 3.00 -10.07
C THR A 111 4.00 2.34 -10.79
N TRP A 112 3.78 1.80 -11.99
CA TRP A 112 4.83 1.19 -12.79
C TRP A 112 5.87 2.21 -13.27
N VAL A 113 5.44 3.41 -13.67
CA VAL A 113 6.34 4.52 -14.02
C VAL A 113 7.22 4.92 -12.83
N LEU A 114 6.65 5.02 -11.62
CA LEU A 114 7.40 5.30 -10.41
C LEU A 114 8.46 4.22 -10.12
N GLU A 115 8.07 2.95 -10.21
CA GLU A 115 9.00 1.84 -9.99
C GLU A 115 10.12 1.81 -11.04
N LYS A 116 9.79 2.07 -12.31
CA LYS A 116 10.78 2.17 -13.40
C LYS A 116 11.76 3.31 -13.16
N ARG A 117 11.28 4.51 -12.76
CA ARG A 117 12.16 5.63 -12.41
C ARG A 117 13.00 5.33 -11.16
N ALA A 118 12.44 4.65 -10.16
CA ALA A 118 13.20 4.25 -8.97
C ALA A 118 14.37 3.34 -9.34
N ARG A 119 14.16 2.35 -10.22
CA ARG A 119 15.23 1.49 -10.74
C ARG A 119 16.28 2.26 -11.54
N GLN A 120 15.84 3.17 -12.41
CA GLN A 120 16.77 4.01 -13.19
C GLN A 120 17.67 4.89 -12.30
N ARG A 121 17.14 5.41 -11.18
CA ARG A 121 17.88 6.31 -10.28
C ARG A 121 18.71 5.55 -9.23
N CYS A 122 18.18 4.46 -8.69
CA CYS A 122 18.76 3.76 -7.56
C CYS A 122 19.46 2.44 -7.96
N GLY A 123 19.37 2.04 -9.23
CA GLY A 123 19.84 0.77 -9.78
C GLY A 123 18.75 -0.30 -9.77
N GLU A 124 18.88 -1.32 -10.64
CA GLU A 124 17.90 -2.43 -10.75
C GLU A 124 17.68 -3.16 -9.41
N ASP A 125 18.73 -3.23 -8.60
CA ASP A 125 18.72 -4.04 -7.38
C ASP A 125 18.39 -3.23 -6.12
N TRP A 126 17.98 -1.96 -6.26
CA TRP A 126 17.88 -1.01 -5.14
C TRP A 126 17.02 -1.45 -3.94
N ASN A 127 16.02 -2.31 -4.18
CA ASN A 127 15.09 -2.81 -3.17
C ASN A 127 14.96 -4.34 -3.19
N ARG A 128 16.05 -5.05 -3.55
CA ARG A 128 16.09 -6.51 -3.37
C ARG A 128 16.00 -6.91 -1.89
N LEU A 129 15.51 -8.13 -1.68
CA LEU A 129 15.21 -8.68 -0.35
C LEU A 129 16.36 -9.51 0.24
N ASP A 130 17.33 -9.87 -0.59
CA ASP A 130 18.53 -10.65 -0.26
C ASP A 130 19.68 -9.78 0.27
N GLN A 131 19.51 -8.45 0.30
CA GLN A 131 20.53 -7.49 0.72
C GLN A 131 19.99 -6.46 1.72
N SER A 132 20.91 -5.78 2.41
CA SER A 132 20.56 -4.67 3.30
C SER A 132 19.85 -3.55 2.53
N ARG A 133 18.83 -2.95 3.15
CA ARG A 133 18.07 -1.85 2.55
C ARG A 133 18.99 -0.65 2.32
N ARG A 134 19.20 -0.29 1.05
CA ARG A 134 19.97 0.89 0.63
C ARG A 134 19.18 2.19 0.77
N ALA A 135 17.85 2.11 0.64
CA ALA A 135 16.96 3.25 0.76
C ALA A 135 15.61 2.83 1.34
N THR A 136 14.85 3.81 1.85
CA THR A 136 13.48 3.61 2.29
C THR A 136 12.52 3.78 1.11
N PRO A 137 11.82 2.73 0.65
CA PRO A 137 11.01 2.81 -0.55
C PRO A 137 9.91 3.88 -0.50
N TRP A 138 9.35 4.15 0.68
CA TRP A 138 8.40 5.24 0.87
C TRP A 138 8.97 6.61 0.52
N ARG A 139 10.21 6.90 0.93
CA ARG A 139 10.85 8.19 0.68
C ARG A 139 11.17 8.36 -0.80
N ILE A 140 11.72 7.31 -1.42
CA ILE A 140 12.03 7.30 -2.86
C ILE A 140 10.76 7.52 -3.68
N TRP A 141 9.70 6.74 -3.43
CA TRP A 141 8.45 6.90 -4.17
C TRP A 141 7.78 8.26 -3.94
N LYS A 142 7.86 8.81 -2.72
CA LYS A 142 7.34 10.15 -2.43
C LYS A 142 8.07 11.23 -3.25
N LEU A 143 9.40 11.15 -3.33
CA LEU A 143 10.21 12.08 -4.10
C LEU A 143 9.92 11.97 -5.59
N LEU A 144 9.89 10.75 -6.14
CA LEU A 144 9.59 10.51 -7.55
C LEU A 144 8.16 10.93 -7.92
N ARG A 145 7.20 10.79 -7.01
CA ARG A 145 5.83 11.29 -7.19
C ARG A 145 5.84 12.82 -7.36
N GLN A 146 6.60 13.54 -6.54
CA GLN A 146 6.71 15.00 -6.65
C GLN A 146 7.37 15.41 -7.97
N GLU A 147 8.45 14.74 -8.36
CA GLU A 147 9.11 14.95 -9.66
C GLU A 147 8.13 14.72 -10.82
N LEU A 148 7.37 13.64 -10.79
CA LEU A 148 6.38 13.34 -11.83
C LEU A 148 5.22 14.34 -11.83
N ALA A 149 4.75 14.79 -10.67
CA ALA A 149 3.68 15.80 -10.60
C ALA A 149 4.12 17.09 -11.30
N VAL A 150 5.32 17.59 -11.00
CA VAL A 150 5.88 18.78 -11.67
C VAL A 150 6.01 18.57 -13.18
N ALA A 151 6.44 17.38 -13.61
CA ALA A 151 6.59 17.06 -15.03
C ALA A 151 5.24 16.95 -15.77
N ILE A 152 4.21 16.39 -15.12
CA ILE A 152 2.86 16.23 -15.67
C ILE A 152 2.14 17.59 -15.74
N ASP A 153 2.20 18.36 -14.66
CA ASP A 153 1.57 19.68 -14.57
C ASP A 153 2.28 20.69 -15.49
N GLY A 154 3.49 20.38 -15.94
CA GLY A 154 4.26 21.19 -16.88
C GLY A 154 4.57 22.59 -16.33
N VAL A 155 4.65 22.75 -15.00
CA VAL A 155 4.75 24.05 -14.32
C VAL A 155 5.90 24.90 -14.85
N SER A 156 7.01 24.27 -15.22
CA SER A 156 8.17 24.94 -15.81
C SER A 156 7.92 25.57 -17.19
N HIS A 157 6.83 25.21 -17.85
CA HIS A 157 6.42 25.68 -19.18
C HIS A 157 5.18 26.57 -19.12
N TRP A 158 4.72 26.96 -17.92
CA TRP A 158 3.57 27.86 -17.79
C TRP A 158 3.90 29.25 -18.32
N ASP A 159 3.07 29.73 -19.25
CA ASP A 159 3.12 31.09 -19.75
C ASP A 159 2.20 31.99 -18.90
N LEU A 160 2.79 32.67 -17.92
CA LEU A 160 2.06 33.56 -17.01
C LEU A 160 1.49 34.80 -17.71
N SER A 161 1.93 35.12 -18.93
CA SER A 161 1.36 36.23 -19.70
C SER A 161 -0.10 35.95 -20.10
N ARG A 162 -0.49 34.68 -20.20
CA ARG A 162 -1.85 34.23 -20.54
C ARG A 162 -2.72 33.97 -19.32
N TRP A 163 -2.32 34.45 -18.14
CA TRP A 163 -3.05 34.16 -16.89
C TRP A 163 -4.53 34.54 -16.95
N GLN A 164 -4.86 35.64 -17.64
CA GLN A 164 -6.24 36.10 -17.82
C GLN A 164 -7.09 35.07 -18.62
N ASP A 165 -6.52 34.47 -19.66
CA ASP A 165 -7.16 33.40 -20.42
C ASP A 165 -7.31 32.12 -19.57
N CYS A 166 -6.30 31.81 -18.75
CA CYS A 166 -6.37 30.69 -17.81
C CYS A 166 -7.50 30.85 -16.80
N LEU A 167 -7.70 32.06 -16.26
CA LEU A 167 -8.80 32.35 -15.34
C LEU A 167 -10.15 32.03 -15.95
N HIS A 168 -10.35 32.32 -17.25
CA HIS A 168 -11.59 31.99 -17.94
C HIS A 168 -11.84 30.48 -18.02
N VAL A 169 -10.82 29.67 -18.28
CA VAL A 169 -10.95 28.20 -18.33
C VAL A 169 -11.09 27.57 -16.95
N LEU A 170 -10.45 28.16 -15.94
CA LEU A 170 -10.50 27.70 -14.55
C LEU A 170 -11.80 28.07 -13.83
N GLN A 171 -12.66 28.90 -14.43
CA GLN A 171 -13.98 29.20 -13.88
C GLN A 171 -14.77 27.90 -13.68
N GLU A 172 -15.36 27.76 -12.49
CA GLU A 172 -16.29 26.66 -12.23
C GLU A 172 -17.40 26.67 -13.28
N ARG A 173 -17.86 25.47 -13.68
CA ARG A 173 -19.03 25.37 -14.57
C ARG A 173 -20.20 26.17 -13.98
N PRO A 174 -20.98 26.88 -14.83
CA PRO A 174 -22.12 27.66 -14.35
C PRO A 174 -23.02 26.83 -13.44
N GLN A 175 -23.10 27.22 -12.17
CA GLN A 175 -23.94 26.53 -11.20
C GLN A 175 -25.37 27.10 -11.26
N ARG A 176 -26.37 26.24 -10.99
CA ARG A 176 -27.78 26.68 -10.92
C ARG A 176 -28.06 27.62 -9.74
N ARG A 177 -27.21 27.63 -8.71
CA ARG A 177 -27.31 28.57 -7.58
C ARG A 177 -26.54 29.84 -7.93
N LYS A 178 -27.20 31.00 -7.83
CA LYS A 178 -26.52 32.29 -7.94
C LYS A 178 -25.53 32.43 -6.78
N LEU A 179 -24.27 32.72 -7.11
CA LEU A 179 -23.28 33.09 -6.10
C LEU A 179 -23.76 34.35 -5.38
N GLN A 180 -23.65 34.34 -4.05
CA GLN A 180 -23.93 35.53 -3.26
C GLN A 180 -22.83 36.55 -3.56
N THR A 181 -23.23 37.69 -4.11
CA THR A 181 -22.34 38.83 -4.33
C THR A 181 -22.54 39.85 -3.22
N LEU A 182 -21.49 40.61 -2.90
CA LEU A 182 -21.60 41.70 -1.94
C LEU A 182 -22.69 42.68 -2.38
N PRO A 183 -23.50 43.20 -1.44
CA PRO A 183 -24.44 44.27 -1.74
C PRO A 183 -23.68 45.51 -2.21
N ASN A 184 -24.24 46.25 -3.17
CA ASN A 184 -23.57 47.38 -3.84
C ASN A 184 -22.97 48.42 -2.87
N GLN A 185 -23.59 48.59 -1.70
CA GLN A 185 -23.14 49.51 -0.64
C GLN A 185 -21.78 49.11 -0.03
N ALA A 186 -21.45 47.83 0.00
CA ALA A 186 -20.19 47.32 0.53
C ALA A 186 -19.04 47.41 -0.49
N ASN A 187 -19.33 47.32 -1.80
CA ASN A 187 -18.30 47.42 -2.84
C ASN A 187 -17.67 48.82 -2.94
N GLY A 188 -18.37 49.88 -2.51
CA GLY A 188 -17.86 51.25 -2.48
C GLY A 188 -16.81 51.51 -1.38
N LEU A 189 -16.74 50.64 -0.36
CA LEU A 189 -15.78 50.76 0.75
C LEU A 189 -14.43 50.10 0.44
N SER A 190 -14.31 49.35 -0.66
CA SER A 190 -13.09 48.61 -1.03
C SER A 190 -12.07 49.43 -1.83
N ASN A 191 -12.42 50.67 -2.20
CA ASN A 191 -11.58 51.59 -2.97
C ASN A 191 -11.02 52.77 -2.14
N ILE A 192 -11.02 52.65 -0.80
CA ILE A 192 -10.36 53.56 0.15
C ILE A 192 -9.20 52.80 0.78
#